data_AF-A0A9P7W5Y6-F1
#
_entry.id   AF-A0A9P7W5Y6-F1
#
_cell.length_a   1.000
_cell.length_b   1.000
_cell.length_c   1.000
_cell.angle_alpha   90.00
_cell.angle_beta   90.00
_cell.angle_gamma   90.00
#
_symmetry.space_group_name_H-M   'P 1'
#
loop_
_entity.id
_entity.type
_entity.pdbx_description
1 polymer ?
#
loop_
_entity_poly.entity_id
_entity_poly.type
_entity_poly.pdbx_seq_one_letter_code
_entity_poly.pdbx_strand_id
1 'polypeptide(L)'
;MKHTSVENTLGAFFIGATLANILFGITSLQSTLYFKNYPNDGQFFKVSIGAIWFLDTLDVAFTAYTSYFYAFKNFGDINALLGSAVLWSLKLHILLCIVIRVYVQAMYAVRLWKFGQHLHRVVLWLVVLVTVSNGGCGIYLIRQIYGMATLGQQPDIKSGLVSLFVTSVTAEFMTSAAMCYSLNKGRTTSAVPNTITIVLTLMRMILMSGFITSLYSVVILITFLLWPDTLIFLGIDCILPKLFITSLLTMLNARKEFRTADNSFHLPPLDSSGLRSERAHSHRAQDKAIVVSMKIESESV
;
A
#
# COMPACT_ATOMS: atom_id res chain seq x y z
N MET A 1 30.89 8.42 28.50
CA MET A 1 29.42 8.31 28.61
C MET A 1 28.81 8.90 27.36
N LYS A 2 28.18 8.09 26.50
CA LYS A 2 27.63 8.53 25.22
C LYS A 2 26.45 9.47 25.49
N HIS A 3 26.60 10.75 25.15
CA HIS A 3 25.48 11.64 24.82
C HIS A 3 24.83 11.12 23.53
N THR A 4 24.16 9.96 23.57
CA THR A 4 23.12 9.66 22.58
C THR A 4 22.02 10.66 22.88
N SER A 5 22.12 11.84 22.27
CA SER A 5 21.35 13.01 22.65
C SER A 5 19.87 12.65 22.62
N VAL A 6 19.18 12.99 23.71
CA VAL A 6 17.72 12.90 23.83
C VAL A 6 17.06 13.48 22.58
N GLU A 7 17.61 14.59 22.09
CA GLU A 7 17.23 15.26 20.86
C GLU A 7 17.25 14.35 19.62
N ASN A 8 18.30 13.54 19.43
CA ASN A 8 18.37 12.63 18.28
C ASN A 8 17.31 11.53 18.36
N THR A 9 16.99 11.08 19.57
CA THR A 9 16.06 9.98 19.79
C THR A 9 14.59 10.43 19.71
N LEU A 10 14.24 11.49 20.43
CA LEU A 10 12.92 12.10 20.42
C LEU A 10 12.61 12.77 19.09
N GLY A 11 13.61 13.45 18.51
CA GLY A 11 13.49 14.08 17.20
C GLY A 11 13.19 13.07 16.09
N ALA A 12 13.88 11.91 16.09
CA ALA A 12 13.62 10.87 15.10
C ALA A 12 12.18 10.30 15.21
N PHE A 13 11.70 10.04 16.44
CA PHE A 13 10.32 9.61 16.65
C PHE A 13 9.30 10.67 16.19
N PHE A 14 9.53 11.94 16.54
CA PHE A 14 8.65 13.04 16.15
C PHE A 14 8.58 13.25 14.63
N ILE A 15 9.73 13.17 13.94
CA ILE A 15 9.79 13.24 12.47
C ILE A 15 9.01 12.07 11.87
N GLY A 16 9.22 10.85 12.39
CA GLY A 16 8.50 9.66 11.96
C GLY A 16 6.98 9.78 12.13
N ALA A 17 6.52 10.24 13.29
CA ALA A 17 5.11 10.49 13.57
C ALA A 17 4.52 11.59 12.67
N THR A 18 5.28 12.64 12.37
CA THR A 18 4.86 13.71 11.45
C THR A 18 4.67 13.19 10.03
N LEU A 19 5.63 12.39 9.53
CA LEU A 19 5.49 11.73 8.22
C LEU A 19 4.30 10.76 8.19
N ALA A 20 4.08 10.02 9.28
CA ALA A 20 2.91 9.15 9.42
C ALA A 20 1.58 9.93 9.36
N ASN A 21 1.52 11.14 9.94
CA ASN A 21 0.34 12.02 9.86
C ASN A 21 0.08 12.51 8.43
N ILE A 22 1.13 12.79 7.65
CA ILE A 22 0.97 13.15 6.23
C ILE A 22 0.37 11.98 5.46
N LEU A 23 0.88 10.77 5.68
CA LEU A 23 0.35 9.55 5.06
C LEU A 23 -1.10 9.27 5.49
N PHE A 24 -1.46 9.56 6.74
CA PHE A 24 -2.85 9.48 7.22
C PHE A 24 -3.81 10.41 6.45
N GLY A 25 -3.33 11.60 6.05
CA GLY A 25 -4.09 12.48 5.15
C GLY A 25 -4.36 11.81 3.79
N ILE A 26 -3.36 11.13 3.23
CA ILE A 26 -3.49 10.38 1.97
C ILE A 26 -4.45 9.20 2.14
N THR A 27 -4.33 8.40 3.20
CA THR A 27 -5.22 7.24 3.44
C THR A 27 -6.67 7.69 3.63
N SER A 28 -6.90 8.83 4.29
CA SER A 28 -8.23 9.44 4.44
C SER A 28 -8.82 9.88 3.09
N LEU A 29 -8.02 10.52 2.23
CA LEU A 29 -8.45 10.87 0.87
C LEU A 29 -8.77 9.60 0.05
N GLN A 30 -7.91 8.58 0.09
CA GLN A 30 -8.15 7.33 -0.62
C GLN A 30 -9.40 6.60 -0.13
N SER A 31 -9.68 6.64 1.18
CA SER A 31 -10.86 6.02 1.78
C SER A 31 -12.15 6.73 1.34
N THR A 32 -12.18 8.07 1.39
CA THR A 32 -13.34 8.86 0.94
C THR A 32 -13.60 8.69 -0.56
N LEU A 33 -12.56 8.67 -1.38
CA LEU A 33 -12.67 8.37 -2.82
C LEU A 33 -13.26 6.98 -3.07
N TYR A 34 -12.89 5.98 -2.27
CA TYR A 34 -13.46 4.64 -2.41
C TYR A 34 -14.98 4.66 -2.15
N PHE A 35 -15.43 5.23 -1.04
CA PHE A 35 -16.86 5.28 -0.70
C PHE A 35 -17.68 6.03 -1.76
N LYS A 36 -17.12 7.09 -2.35
CA LYS A 36 -17.77 7.85 -3.43
C LYS A 36 -17.85 7.08 -4.74
N ASN A 37 -16.78 6.37 -5.09
CA ASN A 37 -16.64 5.73 -6.41
C ASN A 37 -17.30 4.35 -6.50
N TYR A 38 -17.48 3.67 -5.37
CA TYR A 38 -17.98 2.30 -5.32
C TYR A 38 -19.23 2.16 -4.43
N PRO A 39 -20.33 2.89 -4.70
CA PRO A 39 -21.54 2.84 -3.89
C PRO A 39 -22.23 1.47 -3.95
N ASN A 40 -21.96 0.65 -4.97
CA ASN A 40 -22.57 -0.69 -5.14
C ASN A 40 -21.61 -1.86 -4.83
N ASP A 41 -20.40 -1.60 -4.32
CA ASP A 41 -19.49 -2.70 -3.96
C ASP A 41 -19.95 -3.41 -2.67
N GLY A 42 -19.58 -4.68 -2.53
CA GLY A 42 -20.08 -5.54 -1.46
C GLY A 42 -19.82 -4.97 -0.07
N GLN A 43 -20.79 -5.14 0.84
CA GLN A 43 -20.72 -4.60 2.21
C GLN A 43 -19.43 -5.01 2.93
N PHE A 44 -18.90 -6.21 2.68
CA PHE A 44 -17.63 -6.68 3.22
C PHE A 44 -16.48 -5.69 2.98
N PHE A 45 -16.23 -5.25 1.73
CA PHE A 45 -15.10 -4.36 1.43
C PHE A 45 -15.30 -2.96 2.01
N LYS A 46 -16.54 -2.48 2.08
CA LYS A 46 -16.88 -1.18 2.70
C LYS A 46 -16.62 -1.18 4.20
N VAL A 47 -17.12 -2.19 4.90
CA VAL A 47 -16.86 -2.37 6.34
C VAL A 47 -15.37 -2.52 6.58
N SER A 48 -14.68 -3.28 5.71
CA SER A 48 -13.24 -3.45 5.82
C SER A 48 -12.44 -2.15 5.69
N ILE A 49 -12.85 -1.24 4.80
CA ILE A 49 -12.19 0.07 4.63
C ILE A 49 -12.51 1.00 5.80
N GLY A 50 -13.75 0.99 6.28
CA GLY A 50 -14.11 1.74 7.49
C GLY A 50 -13.31 1.27 8.71
N ALA A 51 -13.18 -0.05 8.88
CA ALA A 51 -12.41 -0.65 9.98
C ALA A 51 -10.93 -0.29 9.92
N ILE A 52 -10.28 -0.37 8.75
CA ILE A 52 -8.86 -0.04 8.64
C ILE A 52 -8.62 1.46 8.85
N TRP A 53 -9.50 2.34 8.36
CA TRP A 53 -9.40 3.78 8.58
C TRP A 53 -9.58 4.15 10.06
N PHE A 54 -10.50 3.46 10.76
CA PHE A 54 -10.67 3.61 12.20
C PHE A 54 -9.42 3.18 12.98
N LEU A 55 -8.84 2.02 12.64
CA LEU A 55 -7.58 1.55 13.23
C LEU A 55 -6.43 2.54 12.96
N ASP A 56 -6.36 3.09 11.74
CA ASP A 56 -5.36 4.09 11.35
C ASP A 56 -5.48 5.38 12.20
N THR A 57 -6.72 5.80 12.47
CA THR A 57 -7.04 6.97 13.28
C THR A 57 -6.63 6.76 14.74
N LEU A 58 -6.91 5.58 15.32
CA LEU A 58 -6.47 5.24 16.68
C LEU A 58 -4.95 5.26 16.80
N ASP A 59 -4.25 4.73 15.78
CA ASP A 59 -2.80 4.70 15.73
C ASP A 59 -2.20 6.12 15.69
N VAL A 60 -2.78 7.01 14.89
CA VAL A 60 -2.42 8.44 14.88
C VAL A 60 -2.68 9.09 16.23
N ALA A 61 -3.82 8.82 16.87
CA ALA A 61 -4.14 9.39 18.18
C ALA A 61 -3.13 8.99 19.27
N PHE A 62 -2.73 7.71 19.30
CA PHE A 62 -1.74 7.24 20.28
C PHE A 62 -0.33 7.75 20.01
N THR A 63 0.10 7.85 18.75
CA THR A 63 1.39 8.42 18.39
C THR A 63 1.45 9.93 18.63
N ALA A 64 0.34 10.65 18.42
CA ALA A 64 0.22 12.07 18.76
C ALA A 64 0.27 12.28 20.29
N TYR A 65 -0.46 11.50 21.07
CA TYR A 65 -0.41 11.55 22.54
C TYR A 65 1.00 11.27 23.06
N THR A 66 1.66 10.26 22.50
CA THR A 66 3.05 9.90 22.83
C THR A 66 4.00 11.07 22.54
N SER A 67 3.88 11.67 21.34
CA SER A 67 4.67 12.83 20.94
C SER A 67 4.46 14.01 21.90
N TYR A 68 3.19 14.31 22.24
CA TYR A 68 2.87 15.39 23.18
C TYR A 68 3.44 15.14 24.59
N PHE A 69 3.27 13.92 25.11
CA PHE A 69 3.73 13.56 26.45
C PHE A 69 5.25 13.70 26.58
N TYR A 70 6.01 13.18 25.62
CA TYR A 70 7.46 13.27 25.66
C TYR A 70 8.01 14.65 25.28
N ALA A 71 7.34 15.40 24.40
CA ALA A 71 7.80 16.73 23.99
C ALA A 71 7.49 17.83 25.00
N PHE A 72 6.36 17.77 25.72
CA PHE A 72 5.95 18.87 26.60
C PHE A 72 5.96 18.52 28.07
N LYS A 73 5.54 17.29 28.43
CA LYS A 73 5.34 16.94 29.85
C LYS A 73 6.63 16.48 30.54
N ASN A 74 7.55 15.88 29.79
CA ASN A 74 8.84 15.36 30.29
C ASN A 74 10.04 15.99 29.57
N PHE A 75 9.93 17.24 29.12
CA PHE A 75 11.04 17.91 28.44
C PHE A 75 12.24 18.05 29.39
N GLY A 76 13.32 17.29 29.12
CA GLY A 76 14.54 17.30 29.91
C GLY A 76 14.73 16.15 30.92
N ASP A 77 13.74 15.27 31.12
CA ASP A 77 13.89 14.11 32.03
C ASP A 77 14.29 12.83 31.29
N ILE A 78 15.60 12.60 31.17
CA ILE A 78 16.23 11.45 30.49
C ILE A 78 15.80 10.12 31.13
N ASN A 79 15.53 10.11 32.43
CA ASN A 79 15.17 8.89 33.16
C ASN A 79 13.75 8.44 32.87
N ALA A 80 12.85 9.35 32.48
CA ALA A 80 11.52 8.99 32.02
C ALA A 80 11.55 8.25 30.66
N LEU A 81 12.55 8.51 29.82
CA LEU A 81 12.66 7.91 28.49
C LEU A 81 13.28 6.50 28.50
N LEU A 82 14.30 6.27 29.35
CA LEU A 82 15.09 5.02 29.38
C LEU A 82 14.88 4.18 30.66
N GLY A 83 14.49 4.81 31.78
CA GLY A 83 14.40 4.16 33.10
C GLY A 83 12.97 3.95 33.63
N SER A 84 11.99 4.73 33.17
CA SER A 84 10.59 4.59 33.60
C SER A 84 9.81 3.60 32.73
N ALA A 85 8.72 3.05 33.28
CA ALA A 85 7.93 2.05 32.59
C ALA A 85 7.46 2.52 31.21
N VAL A 86 7.52 1.62 30.22
CA VAL A 86 7.10 1.89 28.83
C VAL A 86 5.72 2.55 28.83
N LEU A 87 5.62 3.74 28.22
CA LEU A 87 4.38 4.51 28.16
C LEU A 87 3.26 3.63 27.55
N TRP A 88 2.10 3.62 28.21
CA TRP A 88 0.98 2.77 27.81
C TRP A 88 0.54 3.03 26.36
N SER A 89 0.62 4.27 25.88
CA SER A 89 0.27 4.63 24.51
C SER A 89 1.24 4.04 23.47
N LEU A 90 2.52 3.87 23.81
CA LEU A 90 3.49 3.19 22.95
C LEU A 90 3.20 1.69 22.86
N LYS A 91 2.80 1.06 23.98
CA LYS A 91 2.38 -0.36 23.95
C LYS A 91 1.14 -0.55 23.05
N LEU A 92 0.20 0.39 23.09
CA LEU A 92 -0.99 0.37 22.22
C LEU A 92 -0.65 0.67 20.75
N HIS A 93 0.27 1.59 20.46
CA HIS A 93 0.76 1.83 19.11
C HIS A 93 1.35 0.54 18.48
N ILE A 94 2.26 -0.14 19.20
CA ILE A 94 2.84 -1.40 18.69
C ILE A 94 1.77 -2.48 18.51
N LEU A 95 0.80 -2.57 19.42
CA LEU A 95 -0.35 -3.47 19.28
C LEU A 95 -1.13 -3.18 18.00
N LEU A 96 -1.46 -1.91 17.73
CA LEU A 96 -2.16 -1.51 16.51
C LEU A 96 -1.35 -1.79 15.25
N CYS A 97 -0.04 -1.54 15.26
CA CYS A 97 0.86 -1.90 14.16
C CYS A 97 0.75 -3.39 13.80
N ILE A 98 0.74 -4.28 14.79
CA ILE A 98 0.63 -5.73 14.58
C ILE A 98 -0.77 -6.09 14.05
N VAL A 99 -1.83 -5.51 14.62
CA VAL A 99 -3.21 -5.73 14.17
C VAL A 99 -3.39 -5.28 12.71
N ILE A 100 -2.89 -4.10 12.34
CA ILE A 100 -2.94 -3.56 10.98
C ILE A 100 -2.20 -4.49 10.01
N ARG A 101 -1.00 -4.98 10.37
CA ARG A 101 -0.23 -5.92 9.54
C ARG A 101 -1.01 -7.21 9.26
N VAL A 102 -1.49 -7.87 10.31
CA VAL A 102 -2.25 -9.12 10.18
C VAL A 102 -3.54 -8.89 9.39
N TYR A 103 -4.22 -7.77 9.62
CA TYR A 103 -5.44 -7.40 8.92
C TYR A 103 -5.22 -7.23 7.41
N VAL A 104 -4.19 -6.48 7.02
CA VAL A 104 -3.85 -6.25 5.59
C VAL A 104 -3.49 -7.57 4.92
N GLN A 105 -2.73 -8.43 5.60
CA GLN A 105 -2.37 -9.74 5.07
C GLN A 105 -3.58 -10.69 4.95
N ALA A 106 -4.52 -10.65 5.90
CA ALA A 106 -5.77 -11.38 5.81
C ALA A 106 -6.63 -10.89 4.62
N MET A 107 -6.68 -9.58 4.36
CA MET A 107 -7.37 -9.01 3.20
C MET A 107 -6.75 -9.49 1.88
N TYR A 108 -5.43 -9.61 1.82
CA TYR A 108 -4.72 -10.20 0.70
C TYR A 108 -5.06 -11.68 0.49
N ALA A 109 -5.14 -12.46 1.57
CA ALA A 109 -5.59 -13.85 1.51
C ALA A 109 -7.05 -13.99 1.03
N VAL A 110 -7.97 -13.15 1.51
CA VAL A 110 -9.38 -13.14 1.07
C VAL A 110 -9.49 -12.80 -0.42
N ARG A 111 -8.69 -11.83 -0.89
CA ARG A 111 -8.65 -11.47 -2.31
C ARG A 111 -8.14 -12.63 -3.16
N LEU A 112 -7.11 -13.33 -2.68
CA LEU A 112 -6.57 -14.52 -3.34
C LEU A 112 -7.60 -15.65 -3.41
N TRP A 113 -8.34 -15.89 -2.33
CA TRP A 113 -9.42 -16.89 -2.30
C TRP A 113 -10.50 -16.58 -3.35
N LYS A 114 -10.96 -15.33 -3.43
CA LYS A 114 -12.00 -14.93 -4.40
C LYS A 114 -11.53 -15.03 -5.85
N PHE A 115 -10.26 -14.74 -6.13
CA PHE A 115 -9.69 -14.87 -7.48
C PHE A 115 -9.33 -16.33 -7.83
N GLY A 116 -9.26 -17.20 -6.82
CA GLY A 116 -8.63 -18.51 -6.91
C GLY A 116 -9.49 -19.71 -7.25
N GLN A 117 -10.67 -19.53 -7.85
CA GLN A 117 -11.57 -20.66 -8.17
C GLN A 117 -10.92 -21.76 -9.03
N HIS A 118 -9.87 -21.44 -9.80
CA HIS A 118 -9.10 -22.41 -10.62
C HIS A 118 -7.65 -22.63 -10.16
N LEU A 119 -7.26 -22.10 -9.00
CA LEU A 119 -5.88 -22.17 -8.52
C LEU A 119 -5.61 -23.44 -7.71
N HIS A 120 -4.34 -23.85 -7.66
CA HIS A 120 -3.95 -24.92 -6.74
C HIS A 120 -4.17 -24.48 -5.30
N ARG A 121 -5.01 -25.24 -4.59
CA ARG A 121 -5.30 -25.08 -3.16
C ARG A 121 -4.03 -24.92 -2.29
N VAL A 122 -2.89 -25.41 -2.77
CA VAL A 122 -1.55 -25.27 -2.16
C VAL A 122 -1.12 -23.81 -1.97
N VAL A 123 -1.26 -22.94 -2.98
CA VAL A 123 -0.77 -21.54 -2.90
C VAL A 123 -1.53 -20.74 -1.84
N LEU A 124 -2.83 -21.00 -1.76
CA LEU A 124 -3.70 -20.41 -0.77
C LEU A 124 -3.33 -20.87 0.65
N TRP A 125 -3.13 -22.18 0.86
CA TRP A 125 -2.68 -22.70 2.15
C TRP A 125 -1.33 -22.12 2.58
N LEU A 126 -0.40 -21.90 1.64
CA LEU A 126 0.88 -21.23 1.91
C LEU A 126 0.68 -19.79 2.41
N VAL A 127 -0.16 -18.99 1.74
CA VAL A 127 -0.42 -17.61 2.17
C VAL A 127 -1.11 -17.56 3.54
N VAL A 128 -2.06 -18.45 3.79
CA VAL A 128 -2.72 -18.56 5.10
C VAL A 128 -1.72 -18.95 6.19
N LEU A 129 -0.88 -19.96 5.95
CA LEU A 129 0.14 -20.42 6.90
C LEU A 129 1.08 -19.29 7.28
N VAL A 130 1.54 -18.53 6.29
CA VAL A 130 2.47 -17.41 6.49
C VAL A 130 1.80 -16.22 7.17
N THR A 131 0.49 -16.05 6.99
CA THR A 131 -0.29 -15.04 7.73
C THR A 131 -0.44 -15.42 9.20
N VAL A 132 -0.70 -16.70 9.46
CA VAL A 132 -0.81 -17.22 10.83
C VAL A 132 0.54 -17.18 11.54
N SER A 133 1.64 -17.50 10.87
CA SER A 133 2.98 -17.42 11.48
C SER A 133 3.35 -15.98 11.84
N ASN A 134 3.09 -15.02 10.94
CA ASN A 134 3.35 -13.61 11.21
C ASN A 134 2.51 -13.07 12.38
N GLY A 135 1.22 -13.44 12.44
CA GLY A 135 0.35 -13.13 13.58
C GLY A 135 0.84 -13.77 14.88
N GLY A 136 1.31 -15.02 14.84
CA GLY A 136 1.90 -15.72 15.98
C GLY A 136 3.14 -15.02 16.54
N CYS A 137 4.07 -14.60 15.67
CA CYS A 137 5.23 -13.79 16.06
C CYS A 137 4.82 -12.43 16.64
N GLY A 138 3.75 -11.81 16.10
CA GLY A 138 3.16 -10.59 16.67
C GLY A 138 2.63 -10.79 18.09
N ILE A 139 1.86 -11.85 18.34
CA ILE A 139 1.35 -12.20 19.67
C ILE A 139 2.49 -12.47 20.65
N TYR A 140 3.53 -13.19 20.19
CA TYR A 140 4.73 -13.44 20.97
C TYR A 140 5.41 -12.13 21.41
N LEU A 141 5.59 -11.18 20.49
CA LEU A 141 6.14 -9.86 20.79
C LEU A 141 5.26 -9.08 21.78
N ILE A 142 3.93 -9.09 21.60
CA ILE A 142 2.99 -8.43 22.52
C ILE A 142 3.16 -8.99 23.93
N ARG A 143 3.24 -10.32 24.08
CA ARG A 143 3.43 -10.95 25.39
C ARG A 143 4.71 -10.46 26.07
N GLN A 144 5.80 -10.30 25.32
CA GLN A 144 7.06 -9.77 25.85
C GLN A 144 6.92 -8.29 26.28
N ILE A 145 6.33 -7.44 25.44
CA ILE A 145 6.17 -6.00 25.74
C ILE A 145 5.26 -5.74 26.95
N TYR A 146 4.18 -6.52 27.10
CA TYR A 146 3.26 -6.38 28.22
C TYR A 146 3.78 -7.05 29.50
N GLY A 147 4.64 -8.06 29.38
CA GLY A 147 5.34 -8.68 30.51
C GLY A 147 6.45 -7.83 31.12
N MET A 148 6.90 -6.78 30.42
CA MET A 148 7.98 -5.91 30.88
C MET A 148 7.51 -4.66 31.61
N ALA A 149 8.17 -4.41 32.75
CA ALA A 149 8.05 -3.19 33.53
C ALA A 149 9.01 -2.08 33.06
N THR A 150 10.15 -2.39 32.44
CA THR A 150 11.18 -1.41 32.04
C THR A 150 11.86 -1.81 30.72
N LEU A 151 12.28 -0.83 29.91
CA LEU A 151 13.01 -1.03 28.64
C LEU A 151 14.38 -1.73 28.80
N GLY A 152 14.95 -1.74 30.01
CA GLY A 152 16.25 -2.34 30.32
C GLY A 152 16.30 -3.88 30.35
N GLN A 153 15.17 -4.59 30.23
CA GLN A 153 15.12 -6.06 30.05
C GLN A 153 15.35 -6.45 28.57
N GLN A 154 16.36 -5.84 27.96
CA GLN A 154 16.71 -5.85 26.55
C GLN A 154 16.91 -7.23 25.87
N PRO A 155 17.45 -8.29 26.53
CA PRO A 155 17.66 -9.56 25.83
C PRO A 155 16.35 -10.27 25.46
N ASP A 156 15.27 -10.04 26.20
CA ASP A 156 14.01 -10.76 25.99
C ASP A 156 13.22 -10.22 24.78
N ILE A 157 13.04 -8.88 24.64
CA ILE A 157 12.31 -8.26 23.50
C ILE A 157 13.01 -8.48 22.16
N LYS A 158 14.36 -8.53 22.15
CA LYS A 158 15.13 -8.64 20.91
C LYS A 158 14.70 -9.86 20.08
N SER A 159 14.47 -10.99 20.75
CA SER A 159 14.00 -12.21 20.10
C SER A 159 12.64 -12.00 19.41
N GLY A 160 11.70 -11.34 20.08
CA GLY A 160 10.37 -11.04 19.54
C GLY A 160 10.42 -10.12 18.33
N LEU A 161 11.13 -8.99 18.43
CA LEU A 161 11.23 -8.02 17.33
C LEU A 161 11.89 -8.63 16.09
N VAL A 162 13.03 -9.30 16.27
CA VAL A 162 13.73 -9.97 15.15
C VAL A 162 12.83 -11.01 14.51
N SER A 163 12.13 -11.83 15.31
CA SER A 163 11.20 -12.83 14.77
C SER A 163 10.08 -12.20 13.94
N LEU A 164 9.46 -11.11 14.42
CA LEU A 164 8.36 -10.43 13.74
C LEU A 164 8.80 -9.79 12.41
N PHE A 165 9.94 -9.11 12.39
CA PHE A 165 10.41 -8.45 11.16
C PHE A 165 10.85 -9.47 10.10
N VAL A 166 11.53 -10.55 10.51
CA VAL A 166 11.91 -11.63 9.60
C VAL A 166 10.67 -12.32 9.02
N THR A 167 9.67 -12.65 9.85
CA THR A 167 8.42 -13.22 9.35
C THR A 167 7.62 -12.24 8.50
N SER A 168 7.65 -10.94 8.79
CA SER A 168 6.95 -9.92 8.00
C SER A 168 7.54 -9.80 6.59
N VAL A 169 8.87 -9.71 6.47
CA VAL A 169 9.54 -9.67 5.16
C VAL A 169 9.23 -10.94 4.35
N THR A 170 9.30 -12.10 5.00
CA THR A 170 8.97 -13.39 4.37
C THR A 170 7.51 -13.42 3.90
N ALA A 171 6.61 -12.91 4.73
CA ALA A 171 5.18 -12.83 4.46
C ALA A 171 4.83 -11.95 3.27
N GLU A 172 5.44 -10.78 3.18
CA GLU A 172 5.24 -9.84 2.08
C GLU A 172 5.75 -10.43 0.76
N PHE A 173 6.94 -11.03 0.77
CA PHE A 173 7.53 -11.63 -0.42
C PHE A 173 6.69 -12.81 -0.91
N MET A 174 6.31 -13.73 0.00
CA MET A 174 5.50 -14.89 -0.34
C MET A 174 4.09 -14.50 -0.80
N THR A 175 3.45 -13.53 -0.16
CA THR A 175 2.12 -13.06 -0.58
C THR A 175 2.18 -12.39 -1.95
N SER A 176 3.20 -11.58 -2.21
CA SER A 176 3.43 -10.94 -3.50
C SER A 176 3.70 -11.98 -4.61
N ALA A 177 4.55 -12.97 -4.33
CA ALA A 177 4.85 -14.06 -5.26
C ALA A 177 3.62 -14.95 -5.51
N ALA A 178 2.85 -15.26 -4.48
CA ALA A 178 1.62 -16.04 -4.59
C ALA A 178 0.58 -15.32 -5.45
N MET A 179 0.40 -14.02 -5.26
CA MET A 179 -0.47 -13.21 -6.12
C MET A 179 0.04 -13.19 -7.57
N CYS A 180 1.34 -12.98 -7.79
CA CYS A 180 1.95 -13.04 -9.13
C CYS A 180 1.68 -14.37 -9.83
N TYR A 181 1.97 -15.49 -9.17
CA TYR A 181 1.75 -16.83 -9.70
C TYR A 181 0.28 -17.07 -10.05
N SER A 182 -0.61 -16.67 -9.13
CA SER A 182 -2.06 -16.83 -9.27
C SER A 182 -2.62 -16.06 -10.47
N LEU A 183 -2.07 -14.86 -10.71
CA LEU A 183 -2.45 -14.04 -11.85
C LEU A 183 -1.88 -14.61 -13.16
N ASN A 184 -0.62 -15.06 -13.17
CA ASN A 184 -0.01 -15.65 -14.38
C ASN A 184 -0.77 -16.90 -14.85
N LYS A 185 -1.14 -17.77 -13.91
CA LYS A 185 -1.99 -18.93 -14.22
C LYS A 185 -3.39 -18.52 -14.67
N GLY A 186 -3.99 -17.53 -14.01
CA GLY A 186 -5.28 -16.96 -14.42
C GLY A 186 -5.28 -16.41 -15.85
N ARG A 187 -4.15 -15.83 -16.30
CA ARG A 187 -3.95 -15.34 -17.68
C ARG A 187 -3.92 -16.47 -18.70
N THR A 188 -3.27 -17.58 -18.39
CA THR A 188 -3.19 -18.73 -19.31
C THR A 188 -4.54 -19.42 -19.53
N THR A 189 -5.50 -19.23 -18.61
CA THR A 189 -6.80 -19.90 -18.63
C THR A 189 -7.96 -18.99 -19.03
N SER A 190 -7.80 -17.66 -18.97
CA SER A 190 -8.91 -16.71 -19.19
C SER A 190 -8.92 -16.10 -20.59
N ALA A 191 -10.08 -16.13 -21.25
CA ALA A 191 -10.31 -15.60 -22.60
C ALA A 191 -10.67 -14.10 -22.68
N VAL A 192 -10.64 -13.34 -21.56
CA VAL A 192 -11.14 -11.96 -21.50
C VAL A 192 -10.00 -10.93 -21.39
N PRO A 193 -9.70 -10.13 -22.43
CA PRO A 193 -8.54 -9.24 -22.47
C PRO A 193 -8.58 -8.09 -21.44
N ASN A 194 -9.74 -7.54 -21.09
CA ASN A 194 -9.83 -6.41 -20.15
C ASN A 194 -9.54 -6.79 -18.69
N THR A 195 -9.87 -8.02 -18.29
CA THR A 195 -9.56 -8.53 -16.94
C THR A 195 -8.05 -8.65 -16.73
N ILE A 196 -7.34 -9.04 -17.78
CA ILE A 196 -5.89 -9.28 -17.78
C ILE A 196 -5.11 -7.97 -17.54
N THR A 197 -5.56 -6.84 -18.11
CA THR A 197 -4.91 -5.53 -17.94
C THR A 197 -5.07 -4.99 -16.51
N ILE A 198 -6.29 -5.05 -15.95
CA ILE A 198 -6.55 -4.65 -14.55
C ILE A 198 -5.69 -5.49 -13.60
N VAL A 199 -5.62 -6.79 -13.85
CA VAL A 199 -4.81 -7.75 -13.10
C VAL A 199 -3.31 -7.43 -13.13
N LEU A 200 -2.75 -7.07 -14.29
CA LEU A 200 -1.33 -6.71 -14.40
C LEU A 200 -0.96 -5.45 -13.62
N THR A 201 -1.84 -4.45 -13.61
CA THR A 201 -1.56 -3.24 -12.84
C THR A 201 -1.69 -3.52 -11.34
N LEU A 202 -2.70 -4.30 -10.93
CA LEU A 202 -2.79 -4.76 -9.54
C LEU A 202 -1.51 -5.49 -9.12
N MET A 203 -0.98 -6.38 -9.97
CA MET A 203 0.29 -7.06 -9.74
C MET A 203 1.46 -6.08 -9.57
N ARG A 204 1.56 -5.06 -10.44
CA ARG A 204 2.59 -4.03 -10.34
C ARG A 204 2.48 -3.28 -9.02
N MET A 205 1.28 -2.90 -8.61
CA MET A 205 1.06 -2.19 -7.35
C MET A 205 1.38 -3.05 -6.14
N ILE A 206 0.97 -4.31 -6.14
CA ILE A 206 1.29 -5.28 -5.07
C ILE A 206 2.81 -5.44 -4.96
N LEU A 207 3.49 -5.73 -6.07
CA LEU A 207 4.94 -5.92 -6.08
C LEU A 207 5.70 -4.68 -5.61
N MET A 208 5.33 -3.50 -6.10
CA MET A 208 5.95 -2.25 -5.68
C MET A 208 5.70 -1.99 -4.18
N SER A 209 4.48 -2.23 -3.70
CA SER A 209 4.17 -2.08 -2.28
C SER A 209 4.89 -3.10 -1.38
N GLY A 210 4.97 -4.37 -1.80
CA GLY A 210 5.66 -5.44 -1.08
C GLY A 210 7.17 -5.22 -1.02
N PHE A 211 7.76 -4.69 -2.10
CA PHE A 211 9.17 -4.31 -2.11
C PHE A 211 9.46 -3.12 -1.18
N ILE A 212 8.60 -2.09 -1.20
CA ILE A 212 8.75 -0.92 -0.33
C ILE A 212 8.59 -1.31 1.16
N THR A 213 7.58 -2.11 1.49
CA THR A 213 7.30 -2.54 2.87
C THR A 213 8.38 -3.48 3.42
N SER A 214 8.90 -4.38 2.58
CA SER A 214 10.01 -5.26 2.96
C SER A 214 11.32 -4.48 3.16
N LEU A 215 11.60 -3.51 2.28
CA LEU A 215 12.74 -2.62 2.44
C LEU A 215 12.67 -1.84 3.77
N TYR A 216 11.51 -1.28 4.10
CA TYR A 216 11.31 -0.59 5.38
C TYR A 216 11.48 -1.53 6.57
N SER A 217 10.93 -2.75 6.51
CA SER A 217 11.10 -3.75 7.56
C SER A 217 12.58 -4.12 7.80
N VAL A 218 13.37 -4.24 6.73
CA VAL A 218 14.82 -4.47 6.81
C VAL A 218 15.54 -3.26 7.41
N VAL A 219 15.18 -2.04 7.00
CA VAL A 219 15.76 -0.81 7.56
C VAL A 219 15.50 -0.73 9.07
N ILE A 220 14.27 -0.97 9.51
CA ILE A 220 13.92 -0.98 10.94
C ILE A 220 14.73 -2.03 11.70
N LEU A 221 14.86 -3.24 11.15
CA LEU A 221 15.65 -4.31 11.76
C LEU A 221 17.13 -3.93 11.88
N ILE A 222 17.73 -3.35 10.84
CA ILE A 222 19.12 -2.89 10.86
C ILE A 222 19.30 -1.78 11.91
N THR A 223 18.42 -0.77 11.92
CA THR A 223 18.47 0.34 12.89
C THR A 223 18.34 -0.18 14.32
N PHE A 224 17.45 -1.16 14.56
CA PHE A 224 17.28 -1.79 15.86
C PHE A 224 18.53 -2.58 16.31
N LEU A 225 19.20 -3.27 15.40
CA LEU A 225 20.42 -4.03 15.71
C LEU A 225 21.63 -3.13 15.97
N LEU A 226 21.75 -2.00 15.27
CA LEU A 226 22.87 -1.07 15.40
C LEU A 226 22.72 -0.12 16.59
N TRP A 227 21.50 0.35 16.88
CA TRP A 227 21.22 1.31 17.95
C TRP A 227 20.02 0.90 18.80
N PRO A 228 20.13 -0.21 19.58
CA PRO A 228 19.02 -0.74 20.36
C PRO A 228 18.56 0.21 21.47
N ASP A 229 19.45 1.07 21.98
CA ASP A 229 19.14 2.01 23.07
C ASP A 229 18.51 3.33 22.57
N THR A 230 18.13 3.40 21.30
CA THR A 230 17.54 4.61 20.69
C THR A 230 16.13 4.33 20.16
N LEU A 231 15.24 5.32 20.23
CA LEU A 231 13.89 5.25 19.65
C LEU A 231 13.84 5.53 18.13
N ILE A 232 14.99 5.55 17.45
CA ILE A 232 15.06 5.81 16.00
C ILE A 232 14.30 4.73 15.23
N PHE A 233 14.44 3.46 15.62
CA PHE A 233 13.70 2.35 14.99
C PHE A 233 12.18 2.54 15.11
N LEU A 234 11.70 3.10 16.22
CA LEU A 234 10.30 3.31 16.50
C LEU A 234 9.72 4.44 15.64
N GLY A 235 10.50 5.50 15.39
CA GLY A 235 10.12 6.56 14.46
C GLY A 235 9.93 6.04 13.03
N ILE A 236 10.79 5.13 12.58
CA ILE A 236 10.64 4.48 11.26
C ILE A 236 9.44 3.52 11.27
N ASP A 237 9.23 2.78 12.36
CA ASP A 237 8.09 1.86 12.49
C ASP A 237 6.73 2.57 12.45
N CYS A 238 6.65 3.83 12.89
CA CYS A 238 5.42 4.64 12.79
C CYS A 238 4.92 4.83 11.34
N ILE A 239 5.85 4.84 10.36
CA ILE A 239 5.53 5.06 8.94
C ILE A 239 4.99 3.77 8.30
N LEU A 240 5.47 2.61 8.77
CA LEU A 240 5.21 1.31 8.18
C LEU A 240 3.71 0.90 8.14
N PRO A 241 2.89 1.02 9.20
CA PRO A 241 1.46 0.74 9.13
C PRO A 241 0.75 1.62 8.10
N LYS A 242 1.16 2.89 7.95
CA LYS A 242 0.56 3.81 6.97
C LYS A 242 0.85 3.36 5.55
N LEU A 243 2.05 2.83 5.28
CA LEU A 243 2.40 2.25 3.98
C LEU A 243 1.56 1.01 3.65
N PHE A 244 1.31 0.12 4.64
CA PHE A 244 0.44 -1.03 4.43
C PHE A 244 -0.98 -0.62 4.04
N ILE A 245 -1.55 0.33 4.77
CA ILE A 245 -2.92 0.82 4.54
C ILE A 245 -3.02 1.52 3.19
N THR A 246 -2.09 2.42 2.90
CA THR A 246 -2.03 3.14 1.61
C THR A 246 -1.94 2.16 0.45
N SER A 247 -1.09 1.14 0.57
CA SER A 247 -0.93 0.12 -0.48
C SER A 247 -2.21 -0.68 -0.72
N LEU A 248 -2.87 -1.10 0.36
CA LEU A 248 -4.15 -1.82 0.28
C LEU A 248 -5.24 -0.94 -0.37
N LEU A 249 -5.38 0.31 0.06
CA LEU A 249 -6.37 1.24 -0.46
C LEU A 249 -6.13 1.58 -1.94
N THR A 250 -4.87 1.84 -2.32
CA THR A 250 -4.51 2.12 -3.71
C THR A 250 -4.88 0.92 -4.60
N MET A 251 -4.59 -0.30 -4.15
CA MET A 251 -4.97 -1.55 -4.84
C MET A 251 -6.49 -1.78 -4.94
N LEU A 252 -7.27 -1.26 -4.00
CA LEU A 252 -8.73 -1.31 -4.06
C LEU A 252 -9.28 -0.23 -5.00
N ASN A 253 -8.70 0.98 -4.97
CA ASN A 253 -9.12 2.11 -5.78
C ASN A 253 -8.76 2.01 -7.26
N ALA A 254 -7.69 1.29 -7.61
CA ALA A 254 -7.21 1.13 -8.99
C ALA A 254 -8.26 0.60 -9.98
N ARG A 255 -9.33 -0.08 -9.53
CA ARG A 255 -10.34 -0.66 -10.43
C ARG A 255 -11.07 0.40 -11.29
N LYS A 256 -11.22 1.63 -10.79
CA LYS A 256 -11.94 2.71 -11.49
C LYS A 256 -11.11 3.33 -12.59
N GLU A 257 -9.82 3.56 -12.35
CA GLU A 257 -8.92 4.15 -13.35
C GLU A 257 -8.90 3.33 -14.64
N PHE A 258 -8.94 2.00 -14.53
CA PHE A 258 -9.05 1.13 -15.71
C PHE A 258 -10.42 1.20 -16.39
N ARG A 259 -11.51 1.30 -15.63
CA ARG A 259 -12.86 1.41 -16.21
C ARG A 259 -13.04 2.74 -16.95
N THR A 260 -12.36 3.80 -16.53
CA THR A 260 -12.32 5.08 -17.25
C THR A 260 -11.35 5.04 -18.42
N ALA A 261 -10.17 4.40 -18.28
CA ALA A 261 -9.19 4.26 -19.35
C ALA A 261 -9.69 3.43 -20.54
N ASP A 262 -10.42 2.34 -20.26
CA ASP A 262 -11.09 1.48 -21.25
C ASP A 262 -12.19 2.25 -22.02
N ASN A 263 -12.97 3.08 -21.31
CA ASN A 263 -13.94 3.97 -21.94
C ASN A 263 -13.32 5.09 -22.77
N SER A 264 -12.11 5.55 -22.44
CA SER A 264 -11.37 6.54 -23.25
C SER A 264 -10.58 5.92 -24.41
N PHE A 265 -10.32 4.60 -24.37
CA PHE A 265 -9.65 3.86 -25.45
C PHE A 265 -10.64 3.37 -26.52
N HIS A 266 -11.94 3.37 -26.23
CA HIS A 266 -12.97 3.51 -27.26
C HIS A 266 -12.90 4.93 -27.83
N LEU A 267 -11.95 5.14 -28.76
CA LEU A 267 -12.11 6.20 -29.75
C LEU A 267 -13.54 6.09 -30.30
N PRO A 268 -14.29 7.20 -30.43
CA PRO A 268 -15.55 7.17 -31.18
C PRO A 268 -15.24 6.49 -32.51
N PRO A 269 -16.13 5.61 -33.03
CA PRO A 269 -15.90 5.02 -34.33
C PRO A 269 -15.61 6.17 -35.27
N LEU A 270 -14.39 6.22 -35.82
CA LEU A 270 -14.06 7.16 -36.87
C LEU A 270 -15.08 6.88 -37.95
N ASP A 271 -16.06 7.77 -38.04
CA ASP A 271 -17.13 7.69 -39.00
C ASP A 271 -16.49 7.82 -40.37
N SER A 272 -16.17 6.66 -40.95
CA SER A 272 -15.57 6.53 -42.27
C SER A 272 -16.53 7.03 -43.37
N SER A 273 -17.77 7.41 -43.04
CA SER A 273 -18.67 8.08 -43.97
C SER A 273 -18.23 9.52 -44.30
N GLY A 274 -17.56 10.23 -43.37
CA GLY A 274 -17.02 11.56 -43.61
C GLY A 274 -15.82 11.56 -44.57
N LEU A 275 -14.89 10.61 -44.39
CA LEU A 275 -13.69 10.49 -45.23
C LEU A 275 -13.98 9.99 -46.66
N ARG A 276 -15.10 9.27 -46.87
CA ARG A 276 -15.54 8.86 -48.21
C ARG A 276 -16.21 10.01 -48.97
N SER A 277 -16.91 10.91 -48.28
CA SER A 277 -17.51 12.11 -48.86
C SER A 277 -16.45 13.16 -49.24
N GLU A 278 -15.45 13.39 -48.39
CA GLU A 278 -14.34 14.31 -48.70
C GLU A 278 -13.46 13.82 -49.86
N ARG A 279 -13.17 12.51 -49.97
CA ARG A 279 -12.47 11.97 -51.15
C ARG A 279 -13.29 12.10 -52.43
N ALA A 280 -14.60 11.90 -52.38
CA ALA A 280 -15.46 12.06 -53.54
C ALA A 280 -15.55 13.53 -54.00
N HIS A 281 -15.60 14.48 -53.06
CA HIS A 281 -15.57 15.91 -53.37
C HIS A 281 -14.20 16.39 -53.86
N SER A 282 -13.10 15.88 -53.29
CA SER A 282 -11.73 16.21 -53.74
C SER A 282 -11.43 15.68 -55.14
N HIS A 283 -11.83 14.44 -55.47
CA HIS A 283 -11.66 13.89 -56.82
C HIS A 283 -12.50 14.67 -57.85
N ARG A 284 -13.73 15.07 -57.51
CA ARG A 284 -14.60 15.86 -58.41
C ARG A 284 -14.12 17.30 -58.59
N ALA A 285 -13.38 17.86 -57.61
CA ALA A 285 -12.74 19.17 -57.73
C ALA A 285 -11.45 19.11 -58.58
N GLN A 286 -10.65 18.05 -58.45
CA GLN A 286 -9.48 17.81 -59.29
C GLN A 286 -9.85 17.56 -60.76
N ASP A 287 -10.88 16.76 -61.05
CA ASP A 287 -11.35 16.55 -62.42
C ASP A 287 -11.85 17.84 -63.07
N LYS A 288 -12.54 18.72 -62.31
CA LYS A 288 -12.97 20.02 -62.82
C LYS A 288 -11.79 20.98 -63.09
N ALA A 289 -10.75 20.95 -62.27
CA ALA A 289 -9.56 21.77 -62.49
C ALA A 289 -8.76 21.33 -63.73
N ILE A 290 -8.63 20.02 -63.96
CA ILE A 290 -7.92 19.47 -65.13
C ILE A 290 -8.68 19.78 -66.44
N VAL A 291 -10.01 19.70 -66.45
CA VAL A 291 -10.83 20.03 -67.62
C VAL A 291 -10.78 21.53 -67.95
N VAL A 292 -10.69 22.41 -66.95
CA VAL A 292 -10.53 23.86 -67.17
C VAL A 292 -9.14 24.21 -67.71
N SER A 293 -8.08 23.57 -67.20
CA SER A 293 -6.73 23.78 -67.74
C SER A 293 -6.56 23.27 -69.17
N MET A 294 -7.18 22.14 -69.56
CA MET A 294 -7.15 21.68 -70.96
C MET A 294 -7.93 22.58 -71.92
N LYS A 295 -8.99 23.26 -71.44
CA LYS A 295 -9.78 24.15 -72.29
C LYS A 295 -9.08 25.49 -72.56
N ILE A 296 -8.27 25.97 -71.61
CA ILE A 296 -7.46 27.19 -71.75
C ILE A 296 -6.29 26.96 -72.73
N GLU A 297 -5.69 25.77 -72.75
CA GLU A 297 -4.60 25.44 -73.69
C GLU A 297 -5.09 25.28 -75.15
N SER A 298 -6.37 24.96 -75.37
CA SER A 298 -6.95 24.82 -76.72
C SER A 298 -7.38 26.15 -77.37
N GLU A 299 -7.47 27.23 -76.61
CA GLU A 299 -7.81 28.58 -77.11
C GLU A 299 -6.56 29.46 -77.35
N SER A 300 -5.36 28.93 -77.08
CA SER A 300 -4.07 29.63 -77.24
C SER A 300 -3.22 29.13 -78.42
N VAL A 301 -3.82 28.50 -79.43
CA VAL A 301 -3.19 28.15 -80.72
C VAL A 301 -4.01 28.69 -81.88
#